data_AF-A0A261FE89-F1
#
_entry.id   AF-A0A261FE89-F1
#
_cell.length_a   1.000
_cell.length_b   1.000
_cell.length_c   1.000
_cell.angle_alpha   90.00
_cell.angle_beta   90.00
_cell.angle_gamma   90.00
#
_symmetry.space_group_name_H-M   'P 1'
#
loop_
_entity.id
_entity.type
_entity.pdbx_description
1 polymer ?
#
loop_
_entity_poly.entity_id
_entity_poly.type
_entity_poly.pdbx_seq_one_letter_code
_entity_poly.pdbx_strand_id
1 'polypeptide(L)'
;MTNPTASQTNESAAHQADTDDSGLLGAADIRRIAAEAGVTPTKKFGQNFVIDPGTVRRIARTAEIGDGDQVMEVGPGLGSLTLALLETGAHVTAVEIDPPLAERIPKTVAERMPNAAERFRVINKDALKVTPDDTPQLASAESFTLVANLPYNVATPIIITLLERYPNLNSFVVMVQKEVADRLTAQPGSKIYGTPTAKLHWFGTSERAGIIGRNVFWPAPNVDSALVKFTRTHTDRTEADIDARQRTFALVDAAFTQRRKTLNAALKKIMPKEAFALANIDPTLRGETLTIDRFAALADAAARIEAGDTDGTDSVNGTDTTGKEA
;
A
#
# COMPACT_ATOMS: atom_id res chain seq x y z
N MET A 1 -55.08 50.84 -0.89
CA MET A 1 -54.08 49.96 -1.55
C MET A 1 -54.18 48.61 -0.89
N THR A 2 -54.83 47.69 -1.60
CA THR A 2 -55.26 46.36 -1.17
C THR A 2 -54.11 45.37 -1.28
N ASN A 3 -53.87 44.60 -0.22
CA ASN A 3 -52.99 43.45 -0.23
C ASN A 3 -53.84 42.19 -0.08
N PRO A 4 -53.77 41.24 -1.02
CA PRO A 4 -54.07 39.85 -0.69
C PRO A 4 -52.99 38.87 -1.17
N THR A 5 -52.62 38.01 -0.22
CA THR A 5 -52.24 36.60 -0.24
C THR A 5 -52.15 35.85 -1.58
N ALA A 6 -51.02 35.15 -1.80
CA ALA A 6 -50.91 33.87 -2.52
C ALA A 6 -49.65 33.13 -2.01
N SER A 7 -49.80 32.08 -1.18
CA SER A 7 -49.79 30.67 -1.61
C SER A 7 -48.56 30.28 -2.42
N GLN A 8 -47.50 29.83 -1.75
CA GLN A 8 -46.43 29.04 -2.39
C GLN A 8 -46.63 27.56 -2.07
N THR A 9 -47.04 26.83 -3.09
CA THR A 9 -47.10 25.39 -3.17
C THR A 9 -45.71 24.81 -3.45
N ASN A 10 -45.34 23.86 -2.60
CA ASN A 10 -44.50 22.70 -2.79
C ASN A 10 -44.15 22.35 -4.26
N GLU A 11 -42.86 22.35 -4.63
CA GLU A 11 -42.35 21.54 -5.73
C GLU A 11 -40.97 20.96 -5.35
N SER A 12 -40.98 19.65 -5.17
CA SER A 12 -39.84 18.77 -5.03
C SER A 12 -39.03 18.76 -6.33
N ALA A 13 -37.84 19.36 -6.32
CA ALA A 13 -36.87 19.17 -7.39
C ALA A 13 -36.20 17.80 -7.25
N ALA A 14 -36.69 16.85 -8.04
CA ALA A 14 -36.04 15.58 -8.30
C ALA A 14 -34.61 15.82 -8.81
N HIS A 15 -33.63 15.17 -8.17
CA HIS A 15 -32.29 14.99 -8.72
C HIS A 15 -32.43 14.20 -10.04
N GLN A 16 -32.41 14.91 -11.17
CA GLN A 16 -32.17 14.30 -12.47
C GLN A 16 -30.76 13.75 -12.45
N ALA A 17 -30.65 12.43 -12.59
CA ALA A 17 -29.41 11.74 -12.83
C ALA A 17 -28.92 12.16 -14.23
N ASP A 18 -27.90 13.03 -14.26
CA ASP A 18 -27.06 13.20 -15.43
C ASP A 18 -26.43 11.83 -15.73
N THR A 19 -26.81 11.26 -16.87
CA THR A 19 -26.14 10.10 -17.46
C THR A 19 -24.80 10.60 -18.01
N ASP A 20 -23.76 10.60 -17.18
CA ASP A 20 -22.40 10.95 -17.56
C ASP A 20 -21.90 9.94 -18.62
N ASP A 21 -21.53 10.43 -19.80
CA ASP A 21 -21.07 9.68 -21.00
C ASP A 21 -19.69 9.01 -20.78
N SER A 22 -19.28 8.86 -19.53
CA SER A 22 -17.91 8.50 -19.16
C SER A 22 -17.67 7.00 -18.97
N GLY A 23 -18.71 6.18 -19.09
CA GLY A 23 -18.64 4.74 -18.84
C GLY A 23 -18.44 4.33 -17.37
N LEU A 24 -18.17 5.26 -16.45
CA LEU A 24 -17.94 4.98 -15.03
C LEU A 24 -19.23 4.53 -14.31
N LEU A 25 -19.06 3.84 -13.17
CA LEU A 25 -20.18 3.21 -12.47
C LEU A 25 -20.74 4.12 -11.37
N GLY A 26 -22.07 4.35 -11.42
CA GLY A 26 -22.80 4.93 -10.30
C GLY A 26 -23.39 3.87 -9.36
N ALA A 27 -24.06 4.32 -8.31
CA ALA A 27 -24.69 3.43 -7.32
C ALA A 27 -25.72 2.44 -7.91
N ALA A 28 -26.48 2.88 -8.93
CA ALA A 28 -27.46 2.03 -9.61
C ALA A 28 -26.78 0.91 -10.42
N ASP A 29 -25.73 1.25 -11.17
CA ASP A 29 -24.94 0.27 -11.92
C ASP A 29 -24.34 -0.77 -11.00
N ILE A 30 -23.70 -0.34 -9.91
CA ILE A 30 -23.05 -1.24 -8.94
C ILE A 30 -24.04 -2.26 -8.38
N ARG A 31 -25.24 -1.84 -8.00
CA ARG A 31 -26.27 -2.76 -7.48
C ARG A 31 -26.77 -3.73 -8.56
N ARG A 32 -26.99 -3.25 -9.78
CA ARG A 32 -27.42 -4.08 -10.91
C ARG A 32 -26.36 -5.13 -11.25
N ILE A 33 -25.11 -4.70 -11.43
CA ILE A 33 -23.96 -5.54 -11.77
C ILE A 33 -23.71 -6.59 -10.67
N ALA A 34 -23.81 -6.19 -9.39
CA ALA A 34 -23.71 -7.14 -8.28
C ALA A 34 -24.81 -8.21 -8.32
N ALA A 35 -26.06 -7.81 -8.57
CA ALA A 35 -27.20 -8.73 -8.66
C ALA A 35 -27.05 -9.71 -9.84
N GLU A 36 -26.64 -9.23 -11.01
CA GLU A 36 -26.36 -10.05 -12.20
C GLU A 36 -25.24 -11.07 -11.93
N ALA A 37 -24.22 -10.70 -11.16
CA ALA A 37 -23.12 -11.57 -10.78
C ALA A 37 -23.47 -12.53 -9.61
N GLY A 38 -24.68 -12.43 -9.05
CA GLY A 38 -25.06 -13.20 -7.85
C GLY A 38 -24.26 -12.81 -6.59
N VAL A 39 -23.63 -11.64 -6.59
CA VAL A 39 -22.77 -11.17 -5.49
C VAL A 39 -23.62 -10.40 -4.49
N THR A 40 -23.74 -10.96 -3.29
CA THR A 40 -24.19 -10.21 -2.12
C THR A 40 -22.95 -9.78 -1.33
N PRO A 41 -22.75 -8.48 -1.04
CA PRO A 41 -21.58 -8.02 -0.30
C PRO A 41 -21.41 -8.80 1.00
N THR A 42 -20.34 -9.58 1.10
CA THR A 42 -20.10 -10.42 2.28
C THR A 42 -19.15 -9.74 3.25
N LYS A 43 -19.39 -9.92 4.56
CA LYS A 43 -18.42 -9.49 5.58
C LYS A 43 -17.09 -10.27 5.49
N LYS A 44 -17.11 -11.48 4.91
CA LYS A 44 -15.94 -12.37 4.82
C LYS A 44 -14.78 -11.75 4.04
N PHE A 45 -15.08 -11.07 2.95
CA PHE A 45 -14.06 -10.42 2.10
C PHE A 45 -13.97 -8.90 2.32
N GLY A 46 -14.73 -8.34 3.27
CA GLY A 46 -14.68 -6.91 3.56
C GLY A 46 -15.07 -6.02 2.37
N GLN A 47 -15.96 -6.50 1.49
CA GLN A 47 -16.32 -5.85 0.24
C GLN A 47 -17.09 -4.54 0.51
N ASN A 48 -16.51 -3.42 0.08
CA ASN A 48 -17.15 -2.11 0.01
C ASN A 48 -16.86 -1.52 -1.37
N PHE A 49 -17.86 -1.52 -2.25
CA PHE A 49 -17.70 -1.06 -3.63
C PHE A 49 -17.82 0.46 -3.71
N VAL A 50 -16.90 1.11 -4.41
CA VAL A 50 -16.96 2.57 -4.62
C VAL A 50 -18.08 2.88 -5.62
N ILE A 51 -19.00 3.77 -5.25
CA ILE A 51 -20.19 4.12 -6.05
C ILE A 51 -20.16 5.56 -6.61
N ASP A 52 -19.04 6.26 -6.42
CA ASP A 52 -18.84 7.65 -6.83
C ASP A 52 -17.74 7.79 -7.90
N PRO A 53 -18.10 8.11 -9.15
CA PRO A 53 -17.14 8.35 -10.24
C PRO A 53 -16.09 9.42 -9.91
N GLY A 54 -16.48 10.48 -9.20
CA GLY A 54 -15.56 11.55 -8.81
C GLY A 54 -14.43 11.06 -7.90
N THR A 55 -14.74 10.13 -6.99
CA THR A 55 -13.79 9.52 -6.08
C THR A 55 -12.79 8.63 -6.80
N VAL A 56 -13.21 7.74 -7.71
CA VAL A 56 -12.28 6.87 -8.43
C VAL A 56 -11.36 7.65 -9.36
N ARG A 57 -11.86 8.70 -10.03
CA ARG A 57 -11.02 9.64 -10.81
C ARG A 57 -10.03 10.39 -9.93
N ARG A 58 -10.44 10.81 -8.73
CA ARG A 58 -9.53 11.45 -7.77
C ARG A 58 -8.42 10.49 -7.35
N ILE A 59 -8.71 9.21 -7.15
CA ILE A 59 -7.71 8.18 -6.82
C ILE A 59 -6.71 8.03 -7.96
N ALA A 60 -7.18 7.84 -9.20
CA ALA A 60 -6.32 7.70 -10.38
C ALA A 60 -5.40 8.94 -10.56
N ARG A 61 -5.94 10.15 -10.40
CA ARG A 61 -5.14 11.39 -10.43
C ARG A 61 -4.12 11.48 -9.29
N THR A 62 -4.49 11.07 -8.08
CA THR A 62 -3.59 11.07 -6.92
C THR A 62 -2.43 10.09 -7.12
N ALA A 63 -2.71 8.99 -7.83
CA ALA A 63 -1.73 8.00 -8.24
C ALA A 63 -0.91 8.42 -9.47
N GLU A 64 -1.20 9.59 -10.06
CA GLU A 64 -0.51 10.15 -11.22
C GLU A 64 -0.53 9.21 -12.44
N ILE A 65 -1.59 8.40 -12.58
CA ILE A 65 -1.71 7.44 -13.67
C ILE A 65 -2.06 8.14 -14.98
N GLY A 66 -1.29 7.83 -16.03
CA GLY A 66 -1.44 8.32 -17.39
C GLY A 66 -1.61 7.22 -18.44
N ASP A 67 -1.36 7.59 -19.69
CA ASP A 67 -1.42 6.70 -20.85
C ASP A 67 -0.21 5.76 -20.89
N GLY A 68 -0.43 4.48 -21.16
CA GLY A 68 0.63 3.47 -21.24
C GLY A 68 1.18 2.94 -19.90
N ASP A 69 0.87 3.60 -18.78
CA ASP A 69 1.31 3.17 -17.45
C ASP A 69 0.87 1.74 -17.12
N GLN A 70 1.76 0.98 -16.47
CA GLN A 70 1.45 -0.34 -15.96
C GLN A 70 0.88 -0.23 -14.54
N VAL A 71 -0.33 -0.74 -14.34
CA VAL A 71 -1.04 -0.66 -13.06
C VAL A 71 -1.42 -2.05 -12.58
N MET A 72 -1.07 -2.35 -11.34
CA MET A 72 -1.68 -3.45 -10.59
C MET A 72 -2.85 -2.90 -9.78
N GLU A 73 -4.02 -3.54 -9.88
CA GLU A 73 -5.16 -3.28 -9.00
C GLU A 73 -5.46 -4.53 -8.18
N VAL A 74 -5.54 -4.41 -6.85
CA VAL A 74 -5.92 -5.52 -5.97
C VAL A 74 -7.33 -5.32 -5.45
N GLY A 75 -8.18 -6.33 -5.64
CA GLY A 75 -9.59 -6.30 -5.24
C GLY A 75 -10.40 -5.29 -6.07
N PRO A 76 -10.44 -5.44 -7.40
CA PRO A 76 -11.13 -4.50 -8.27
C PRO A 76 -12.66 -4.51 -8.08
N GLY A 77 -13.20 -5.57 -7.47
CA GLY A 77 -14.62 -5.72 -7.23
C GLY A 77 -15.41 -5.75 -8.54
N LEU A 78 -16.36 -4.83 -8.67
CA LEU A 78 -17.20 -4.71 -9.88
C LEU A 78 -16.57 -3.81 -10.95
N GLY A 79 -15.43 -3.17 -10.65
CA GLY A 79 -14.62 -2.41 -11.62
C GLY A 79 -14.74 -0.89 -11.59
N SER A 80 -15.27 -0.29 -10.51
CA SER A 80 -15.37 1.18 -10.44
C SER A 80 -14.01 1.87 -10.58
N LEU A 81 -13.00 1.40 -9.85
CA LEU A 81 -11.65 1.94 -9.90
C LEU A 81 -10.94 1.49 -11.18
N THR A 82 -11.10 0.22 -11.57
CA THR A 82 -10.62 -0.33 -12.85
C THR A 82 -10.99 0.54 -14.05
N LEU A 83 -12.26 0.93 -14.17
CA LEU A 83 -12.71 1.77 -15.29
C LEU A 83 -12.07 3.16 -15.24
N ALA A 84 -11.92 3.75 -14.05
CA ALA A 84 -11.25 5.04 -13.92
C ALA A 84 -9.75 4.99 -14.23
N LEU A 85 -9.09 3.85 -13.97
CA LEU A 85 -7.70 3.61 -14.38
C LEU A 85 -7.61 3.38 -15.90
N LEU A 86 -8.54 2.62 -16.48
CA LEU A 86 -8.58 2.40 -17.93
C LEU A 86 -8.91 3.68 -18.71
N GLU A 87 -9.70 4.59 -18.12
CA GLU A 87 -10.03 5.92 -18.66
C GLU A 87 -8.78 6.77 -18.89
N THR A 88 -7.69 6.56 -18.14
CA THR A 88 -6.43 7.32 -18.32
C THR A 88 -5.58 6.85 -19.51
N GLY A 89 -5.89 5.69 -20.08
CA GLY A 89 -5.04 5.01 -21.08
C GLY A 89 -4.10 3.95 -20.50
N ALA A 90 -4.10 3.72 -19.19
CA ALA A 90 -3.22 2.74 -18.55
C ALA A 90 -3.52 1.28 -18.94
N HIS A 91 -2.53 0.41 -18.78
CA HIS A 91 -2.68 -1.04 -18.80
C HIS A 91 -2.93 -1.56 -17.38
N VAL A 92 -4.07 -2.20 -17.15
CA VAL A 92 -4.51 -2.61 -15.82
C VAL A 92 -4.49 -4.13 -15.70
N THR A 93 -3.68 -4.63 -14.76
CA THR A 93 -3.71 -6.02 -14.29
C THR A 93 -4.40 -6.06 -12.93
N ALA A 94 -5.62 -6.59 -12.89
CA ALA A 94 -6.36 -6.75 -11.66
C ALA A 94 -6.15 -8.14 -11.02
N VAL A 95 -6.07 -8.18 -9.70
CA VAL A 95 -6.00 -9.41 -8.90
C VAL A 95 -7.25 -9.49 -8.03
N GLU A 96 -8.09 -10.49 -8.27
CA GLU A 96 -9.36 -10.67 -7.56
C GLU A 96 -9.43 -12.08 -6.95
N ILE A 97 -9.75 -12.16 -5.66
CA ILE A 97 -9.83 -13.42 -4.93
C ILE A 97 -11.19 -14.10 -5.11
N ASP A 98 -12.26 -13.33 -5.31
CA ASP A 98 -13.63 -13.82 -5.38
C ASP A 98 -13.97 -14.23 -6.83
N PRO A 99 -14.14 -15.54 -7.14
CA PRO A 99 -14.28 -16.00 -8.52
C PRO A 99 -15.45 -15.37 -9.31
N PRO A 100 -16.66 -15.21 -8.74
CA PRO A 100 -17.76 -14.51 -9.43
C PRO A 100 -17.42 -13.07 -9.82
N LEU A 101 -16.65 -12.33 -8.99
CA LEU A 101 -16.20 -10.98 -9.31
C LEU A 101 -15.12 -11.00 -10.40
N ALA A 102 -14.17 -11.92 -10.30
CA ALA A 102 -13.13 -12.10 -11.30
C ALA A 102 -13.70 -12.45 -12.68
N GLU A 103 -14.79 -13.24 -12.73
CA GLU A 103 -15.52 -13.56 -13.97
C GLU A 103 -16.37 -12.38 -14.46
N ARG A 104 -16.91 -11.55 -13.55
CA ARG A 104 -17.78 -10.43 -13.90
C ARG A 104 -17.02 -9.24 -14.46
N ILE A 105 -15.84 -8.91 -13.91
CA ILE A 105 -15.18 -7.64 -14.21
C ILE A 105 -14.76 -7.46 -15.68
N PRO A 106 -14.27 -8.48 -16.42
CA PRO A 106 -13.97 -8.30 -17.84
C PRO A 106 -15.22 -7.96 -18.66
N LYS A 107 -16.38 -8.51 -18.28
CA LYS A 107 -17.67 -8.16 -18.90
C LYS A 107 -18.04 -6.71 -18.59
N THR A 108 -17.82 -6.24 -17.35
CA THR A 108 -18.02 -4.83 -17.02
C THR A 108 -17.20 -3.92 -17.93
N VAL A 109 -15.91 -4.24 -18.11
CA VAL A 109 -15.01 -3.45 -18.95
C VAL A 109 -15.47 -3.47 -20.41
N ALA A 110 -15.83 -4.64 -20.96
CA ALA A 110 -16.32 -4.76 -22.33
C ALA A 110 -17.63 -3.98 -22.57
N GLU A 111 -18.55 -3.99 -21.59
CA GLU A 111 -19.83 -3.27 -21.66
C GLU A 111 -19.66 -1.75 -21.58
N ARG A 112 -18.70 -1.26 -20.78
CA ARG A 112 -18.58 0.16 -20.43
C ARG A 112 -17.48 0.90 -21.17
N MET A 113 -16.39 0.21 -21.48
CA MET A 113 -15.19 0.75 -22.13
C MET A 113 -14.59 -0.27 -23.11
N PRO A 114 -15.31 -0.64 -24.18
CA PRO A 114 -14.88 -1.68 -25.13
C PRO A 114 -13.50 -1.40 -25.73
N ASN A 115 -13.19 -0.13 -26.01
CA ASN A 115 -11.90 0.30 -26.56
C ASN A 115 -10.72 0.10 -25.57
N ALA A 116 -11.01 -0.15 -24.29
CA ALA A 116 -10.00 -0.41 -23.26
C ALA A 116 -9.84 -1.90 -22.92
N ALA A 117 -10.67 -2.79 -23.50
CA ALA A 117 -10.70 -4.20 -23.13
C ALA A 117 -9.34 -4.90 -23.35
N GLU A 118 -8.60 -4.53 -24.40
CA GLU A 118 -7.27 -5.08 -24.69
C GLU A 118 -6.20 -4.64 -23.67
N ARG A 119 -6.43 -3.53 -22.97
CA ARG A 119 -5.55 -3.01 -21.91
C ARG A 119 -5.88 -3.59 -20.53
N PHE A 120 -6.93 -4.41 -20.42
CA PHE A 120 -7.37 -4.97 -19.16
C PHE A 120 -7.13 -6.47 -19.08
N ARG A 121 -6.66 -6.94 -17.92
CA ARG A 121 -6.59 -8.37 -17.59
C ARG A 121 -6.92 -8.59 -16.12
N VAL A 122 -7.48 -9.76 -15.81
CA VAL A 122 -7.80 -10.18 -14.46
C VAL A 122 -7.14 -11.52 -14.14
N ILE A 123 -6.56 -11.61 -12.93
CA ILE A 123 -6.00 -12.82 -12.36
C ILE A 123 -6.87 -13.21 -11.18
N ASN A 124 -7.57 -14.35 -11.29
CA ASN A 124 -8.35 -14.88 -10.17
C ASN A 124 -7.42 -15.60 -9.17
N LYS A 125 -6.86 -14.85 -8.22
CA LYS A 125 -5.91 -15.36 -7.24
C LYS A 125 -5.95 -14.51 -5.98
N ASP A 126 -5.62 -15.11 -4.85
CA ASP A 126 -5.32 -14.38 -3.62
C ASP A 126 -4.06 -13.52 -3.84
N ALA A 127 -4.17 -12.21 -3.60
CA ALA A 127 -3.04 -11.27 -3.75
C ALA A 127 -1.83 -11.65 -2.89
N LEU A 128 -2.04 -12.31 -1.74
CA LEU A 128 -0.95 -12.84 -0.91
C LEU A 128 -0.23 -14.03 -1.55
N LYS A 129 -0.75 -14.59 -2.65
CA LYS A 129 -0.19 -15.74 -3.37
C LYS A 129 0.23 -15.41 -4.82
N VAL A 130 0.00 -14.19 -5.29
CA VAL A 130 0.45 -13.74 -6.61
C VAL A 130 1.96 -13.60 -6.67
N THR A 131 2.58 -14.19 -7.68
CA THR A 131 4.01 -14.13 -7.98
C THR A 131 4.26 -13.42 -9.31
N PRO A 132 5.50 -12.97 -9.58
CA PRO A 132 5.86 -12.40 -10.88
C PRO A 132 5.48 -13.28 -12.08
N ASP A 133 5.55 -14.62 -11.94
CA ASP A 133 5.15 -15.58 -12.97
C ASP A 133 3.66 -15.52 -13.33
N ASP A 134 2.79 -15.15 -12.38
CA ASP A 134 1.36 -14.94 -12.66
C ASP A 134 1.09 -13.64 -13.42
N THR A 135 2.04 -12.69 -13.37
CA THR A 135 1.90 -11.36 -13.97
C THR A 135 3.15 -10.94 -14.77
N PRO A 136 3.54 -11.72 -15.80
CA PRO A 136 4.79 -11.51 -16.53
C PRO A 136 4.94 -10.10 -17.12
N GLN A 137 3.84 -9.50 -17.56
CA GLN A 137 3.75 -8.12 -18.05
C GLN A 137 4.13 -7.06 -17.01
N LEU A 138 3.82 -7.29 -15.73
CA LEU A 138 4.21 -6.39 -14.65
C LEU A 138 5.65 -6.69 -14.22
N ALA A 139 6.03 -7.97 -14.20
CA ALA A 139 7.38 -8.40 -13.87
C ALA A 139 8.42 -7.89 -14.88
N SER A 140 8.07 -7.80 -16.17
CA SER A 140 8.95 -7.32 -17.24
C SER A 140 8.89 -5.81 -17.48
N ALA A 141 7.95 -5.10 -16.86
CA ALA A 141 7.86 -3.65 -16.96
C ALA A 141 9.06 -3.00 -16.24
N GLU A 142 9.53 -1.86 -16.76
CA GLU A 142 10.54 -1.05 -16.08
C GLU A 142 10.08 -0.66 -14.66
N SER A 143 8.80 -0.27 -14.54
CA SER A 143 8.13 -0.11 -13.27
C SER A 143 6.62 -0.22 -13.42
N PHE A 144 5.94 -0.41 -12.29
CA PHE A 144 4.49 -0.31 -12.24
C PHE A 144 4.02 0.32 -10.92
N THR A 145 2.76 0.77 -10.92
CA THR A 145 2.11 1.38 -9.76
C THR A 145 0.99 0.48 -9.25
N LEU A 146 0.91 0.29 -7.93
CA LEU A 146 -0.25 -0.35 -7.30
C LEU A 146 -1.31 0.71 -7.00
N VAL A 147 -2.52 0.55 -7.54
CA VAL A 147 -3.68 1.40 -7.19
C VAL A 147 -4.83 0.52 -6.75
N ALA A 148 -5.26 0.64 -5.50
CA ALA A 148 -6.23 -0.31 -4.95
C ALA A 148 -7.14 0.27 -3.86
N ASN A 149 -8.36 -0.23 -3.78
CA ASN A 149 -9.21 -0.14 -2.59
C ASN A 149 -9.07 -1.42 -1.77
N LEU A 150 -8.08 -1.44 -0.87
CA LEU A 150 -7.66 -2.69 -0.24
C LEU A 150 -8.66 -3.18 0.83
N PRO A 151 -8.91 -4.50 0.91
CA PRO A 151 -9.70 -5.07 2.00
C PRO A 151 -9.06 -4.78 3.36
N TYR A 152 -9.88 -4.30 4.29
CA TYR A 152 -9.39 -3.67 5.52
C TYR A 152 -8.60 -4.61 6.46
N ASN A 153 -8.93 -5.90 6.44
CA ASN A 153 -8.30 -6.91 7.30
C ASN A 153 -6.96 -7.43 6.77
N VAL A 154 -6.63 -7.20 5.49
CA VAL A 154 -5.44 -7.78 4.85
C VAL A 154 -4.60 -6.76 4.07
N ALA A 155 -4.94 -5.48 4.11
CA ALA A 155 -4.24 -4.42 3.38
C ALA A 155 -2.73 -4.39 3.65
N THR A 156 -2.32 -4.37 4.92
CA THR A 156 -0.89 -4.32 5.28
C THR A 156 -0.11 -5.56 4.79
N PRO A 157 -0.55 -6.81 5.07
CA PRO A 157 0.09 -7.99 4.49
C PRO A 157 0.24 -7.92 2.96
N ILE A 158 -0.81 -7.50 2.24
CA ILE A 158 -0.76 -7.38 0.77
C ILE A 158 0.32 -6.40 0.34
N ILE A 159 0.36 -5.19 0.91
CA ILE A 159 1.36 -4.17 0.56
C ILE A 159 2.78 -4.71 0.75
N ILE A 160 3.09 -5.26 1.93
CA ILE A 160 4.44 -5.74 2.24
C ILE A 160 4.81 -6.92 1.33
N THR A 161 3.92 -7.89 1.14
CA THR A 161 4.17 -9.03 0.26
C THR A 161 4.42 -8.62 -1.19
N LEU A 162 3.67 -7.63 -1.72
CA LEU A 162 3.90 -7.14 -3.08
C LEU A 162 5.23 -6.39 -3.19
N LEU A 163 5.56 -5.53 -2.23
CA LEU A 163 6.87 -4.84 -2.20
C LEU A 163 8.06 -5.80 -2.08
N GLU A 164 7.87 -6.94 -1.40
CA GLU A 164 8.87 -8.01 -1.29
C GLU A 164 9.06 -8.80 -2.58
N ARG A 165 7.97 -9.02 -3.34
CA ARG A 165 7.97 -9.84 -4.57
C ARG A 165 8.28 -9.07 -5.84
N TYR A 166 8.01 -7.76 -5.84
CA TYR A 166 8.18 -6.89 -7.01
C TYR A 166 9.18 -5.78 -6.69
N PRO A 167 10.46 -5.97 -7.02
CA PRO A 167 11.46 -4.91 -6.90
C PRO A 167 11.12 -3.66 -7.71
N ASN A 168 10.41 -3.82 -8.84
CA ASN A 168 9.97 -2.76 -9.75
C ASN A 168 8.61 -2.12 -9.38
N LEU A 169 8.00 -2.51 -8.25
CA LEU A 169 6.87 -1.77 -7.66
C LEU A 169 7.40 -0.47 -7.03
N ASN A 170 7.36 0.62 -7.80
CA ASN A 170 7.98 1.89 -7.44
C ASN A 170 7.07 2.81 -6.62
N SER A 171 5.76 2.72 -6.83
CA SER A 171 4.81 3.56 -6.11
C SER A 171 3.49 2.85 -5.87
N PHE A 172 2.74 3.33 -4.88
CA PHE A 172 1.36 2.93 -4.75
C PHE A 172 0.48 4.07 -4.24
N VAL A 173 -0.79 4.04 -4.62
CA VAL A 173 -1.87 4.77 -3.94
C VAL A 173 -2.95 3.78 -3.56
N VAL A 174 -3.11 3.57 -2.27
CA VAL A 174 -4.10 2.64 -1.76
C VAL A 174 -5.10 3.34 -0.86
N MET A 175 -6.36 2.96 -0.99
CA MET A 175 -7.41 3.32 -0.08
C MET A 175 -7.55 2.23 0.98
N VAL A 176 -7.49 2.65 2.24
CA VAL A 176 -7.63 1.79 3.43
C VAL A 176 -8.47 2.52 4.49
N GLN A 177 -8.85 1.83 5.57
CA GLN A 177 -9.47 2.51 6.72
C GLN A 177 -8.57 3.62 7.25
N LYS A 178 -9.19 4.70 7.74
CA LYS A 178 -8.47 5.85 8.29
C LYS A 178 -7.41 5.46 9.33
N GLU A 179 -7.71 4.57 10.28
CA GLU A 179 -6.73 4.15 11.29
C GLU A 179 -5.53 3.41 10.67
N VAL A 180 -5.77 2.59 9.64
CA VAL A 180 -4.72 1.88 8.93
C VAL A 180 -3.85 2.86 8.15
N ALA A 181 -4.43 3.87 7.50
CA ALA A 181 -3.67 4.92 6.84
C ALA A 181 -2.83 5.74 7.84
N ASP A 182 -3.43 6.12 8.97
CA ASP A 182 -2.76 6.84 10.05
C ASP A 182 -1.55 6.02 10.56
N ARG A 183 -1.71 4.69 10.68
CA ARG A 183 -0.64 3.76 11.05
C ARG A 183 0.44 3.69 9.96
N LEU A 184 0.07 3.45 8.70
CA LEU A 184 1.03 3.28 7.60
C LEU A 184 1.86 4.53 7.30
N THR A 185 1.44 5.71 7.77
CA THR A 185 2.12 7.01 7.58
C THR A 185 2.71 7.56 8.88
N ALA A 186 2.66 6.78 9.96
CA ALA A 186 3.12 7.17 11.27
C ALA A 186 4.65 7.34 11.33
N GLN A 187 5.10 8.37 12.04
CA GLN A 187 6.54 8.59 12.26
C GLN A 187 7.02 7.89 13.55
N PRO A 188 8.30 7.48 13.62
CA PRO A 188 8.92 6.95 14.84
C PRO A 188 8.68 7.87 16.04
N GLY A 189 8.47 7.28 17.21
CA GLY A 189 8.14 7.96 18.47
C GLY A 189 6.65 8.25 18.66
N SER A 190 5.82 8.10 17.63
CA SER A 190 4.37 8.26 17.77
C SER A 190 3.69 7.02 18.36
N LYS A 191 2.54 7.21 19.03
CA LYS A 191 1.76 6.12 19.63
C LYS A 191 1.21 5.11 18.62
N ILE A 192 1.05 5.53 17.37
CA ILE A 192 0.47 4.72 16.28
C ILE A 192 1.54 4.09 15.38
N TYR A 193 2.81 4.50 15.51
CA TYR A 193 3.92 3.82 14.83
C TYR A 193 4.03 2.38 15.30
N GLY A 194 4.26 1.45 14.37
CA GLY A 194 4.21 0.01 14.65
C GLY A 194 4.96 -0.81 13.61
N THR A 195 4.93 -2.13 13.79
CA THR A 195 5.50 -3.10 12.85
C THR A 195 5.15 -2.83 11.39
N PRO A 196 3.87 -2.58 11.00
CA PRO A 196 3.52 -2.31 9.60
C PRO A 196 4.31 -1.15 8.99
N THR A 197 4.41 -0.05 9.72
CA THR A 197 5.04 1.19 9.27
C THR A 197 6.55 1.04 9.21
N ALA A 198 7.15 0.42 10.23
CA ALA A 198 8.58 0.13 10.25
C ALA A 198 8.99 -0.74 9.06
N LYS A 199 8.22 -1.81 8.77
CA LYS A 199 8.46 -2.69 7.62
C LYS A 199 8.20 -1.99 6.28
N LEU A 200 7.18 -1.15 6.18
CA LEU A 200 6.94 -0.36 4.97
C LEU A 200 8.11 0.59 4.68
N HIS A 201 8.65 1.24 5.73
CA HIS A 201 9.79 2.15 5.61
C HIS A 201 11.08 1.46 5.15
N TRP A 202 11.17 0.13 5.23
CA TRP A 202 12.28 -0.61 4.62
C TRP A 202 12.37 -0.35 3.11
N PHE A 203 11.23 -0.22 2.45
CA PHE A 203 11.14 -0.09 0.99
C PHE A 203 11.13 1.37 0.54
N GLY A 204 10.54 2.27 1.33
CA GLY A 204 10.46 3.68 0.97
C GLY A 204 9.58 4.50 1.89
N THR A 205 9.12 5.65 1.44
CA THR A 205 8.37 6.62 2.24
C THR A 205 6.89 6.59 1.93
N SER A 206 6.06 6.80 2.94
CA SER A 206 4.60 6.90 2.81
C SER A 206 4.06 8.21 3.38
N GLU A 207 3.01 8.73 2.77
CA GLU A 207 2.31 9.93 3.21
C GLU A 207 0.80 9.81 3.03
N ARG A 208 0.06 10.66 3.75
CA ARG A 208 -1.39 10.73 3.64
C ARG A 208 -1.77 11.58 2.43
N ALA A 209 -2.50 10.99 1.49
CA ALA A 209 -2.87 11.65 0.24
C ALA A 209 -4.34 12.12 0.20
N GLY A 210 -5.16 11.79 1.20
CA GLY A 210 -6.52 12.30 1.29
C GLY A 210 -7.42 11.53 2.26
N ILE A 211 -8.64 12.03 2.46
CA ILE A 211 -9.71 11.38 3.22
C ILE A 211 -10.87 11.10 2.27
N ILE A 212 -11.48 9.92 2.42
CA ILE A 212 -12.61 9.46 1.61
C ILE A 212 -13.76 9.11 2.56
N GLY A 213 -14.84 9.88 2.47
CA GLY A 213 -16.00 9.69 3.33
C GLY A 213 -16.73 8.37 3.04
N ARG A 214 -17.24 7.70 4.07
CA ARG A 214 -17.93 6.39 3.94
C ARG A 214 -19.14 6.35 2.99
N ASN A 215 -19.74 7.50 2.67
CA ASN A 215 -20.97 7.56 1.88
C ASN A 215 -20.75 7.31 0.38
N VAL A 216 -19.48 7.25 -0.07
CA VAL A 216 -19.12 6.92 -1.45
C VAL A 216 -19.02 5.41 -1.69
N PHE A 217 -19.45 4.59 -0.73
CA PHE A 217 -19.37 3.14 -0.78
C PHE A 217 -20.74 2.46 -0.67
N TRP A 218 -20.84 1.29 -1.28
CA TRP A 218 -21.93 0.34 -1.05
C TRP A 218 -21.38 -1.08 -0.82
N PRO A 219 -21.74 -1.74 0.30
CA PRO A 219 -22.33 -1.14 1.51
C PRO A 219 -21.40 -0.07 2.09
N ALA A 220 -21.95 0.86 2.87
CA ALA A 220 -21.14 1.87 3.54
C ALA A 220 -20.34 1.23 4.70
N PRO A 221 -19.03 1.49 4.82
CA PRO A 221 -18.24 1.03 5.94
C PRO A 221 -18.59 1.79 7.23
N ASN A 222 -18.22 1.21 8.38
CA ASN A 222 -18.46 1.82 9.70
C ASN A 222 -17.52 2.99 10.02
N VAL A 223 -16.47 3.17 9.25
CA VAL A 223 -15.43 4.19 9.44
C VAL A 223 -15.10 4.83 8.11
N ASP A 224 -14.53 6.03 8.14
CA ASP A 224 -14.04 6.67 6.93
C ASP A 224 -12.74 6.01 6.45
N SER A 225 -12.49 6.17 5.15
CA SER A 225 -11.29 5.68 4.49
C SER A 225 -10.31 6.84 4.26
N ALA A 226 -9.07 6.52 3.96
CA ALA A 226 -8.04 7.48 3.61
C ALA A 226 -7.10 6.90 2.54
N LEU A 227 -6.53 7.79 1.74
CA LEU A 227 -5.52 7.42 0.75
C LEU A 227 -4.13 7.50 1.36
N VAL A 228 -3.34 6.46 1.13
CA VAL A 228 -1.91 6.43 1.42
C VAL A 228 -1.18 6.42 0.09
N LYS A 229 -0.31 7.40 -0.11
CA LYS A 229 0.65 7.41 -1.22
C LYS A 229 1.99 6.91 -0.69
N PHE A 230 2.67 6.10 -1.49
CA PHE A 230 4.00 5.60 -1.19
C PHE A 230 4.90 5.72 -2.40
N THR A 231 6.16 6.00 -2.12
CA THR A 231 7.24 6.06 -3.10
C THR A 231 8.40 5.23 -2.60
N ARG A 232 8.89 4.31 -3.43
CA ARG A 232 10.11 3.55 -3.17
C ARG A 232 11.30 4.50 -3.24
N THR A 233 12.06 4.60 -2.15
CA THR A 233 13.23 5.50 -2.05
C THR A 233 14.53 4.75 -1.77
N HIS A 234 14.45 3.50 -1.31
CA HIS A 234 15.61 2.66 -1.01
C HIS A 234 15.86 1.69 -2.17
N THR A 235 16.31 2.21 -3.30
CA THR A 235 16.66 1.43 -4.49
C THR A 235 18.02 0.74 -4.38
N ASP A 236 18.80 1.10 -3.38
CA ASP A 236 20.08 0.49 -3.00
C ASP A 236 19.91 -0.87 -2.32
N ARG A 237 18.73 -1.14 -1.73
CA ARG A 237 18.39 -2.44 -1.12
C ARG A 237 17.97 -3.43 -2.19
N THR A 238 18.83 -4.39 -2.48
CA THR A 238 18.68 -5.37 -3.59
C THR A 238 18.28 -6.76 -3.08
N GLU A 239 18.18 -7.74 -3.98
CA GLU A 239 17.97 -9.14 -3.62
C GLU A 239 19.08 -9.70 -2.72
N ALA A 240 20.30 -9.14 -2.76
CA ALA A 240 21.38 -9.51 -1.85
C ALA A 240 21.04 -9.20 -0.38
N ASP A 241 20.06 -8.32 -0.14
CA ASP A 241 19.63 -7.91 1.20
C ASP A 241 18.46 -8.73 1.75
N ILE A 242 18.04 -9.84 1.10
CA ILE A 242 16.92 -10.65 1.59
C ILE A 242 17.17 -11.13 3.03
N ASP A 243 18.37 -11.64 3.31
CA ASP A 243 18.73 -12.12 4.65
C ASP A 243 18.82 -10.95 5.65
N ALA A 244 19.36 -9.80 5.22
CA ALA A 244 19.43 -8.59 6.04
C ALA A 244 18.02 -8.07 6.38
N ARG A 245 17.10 -8.05 5.41
CA ARG A 245 15.69 -7.69 5.58
C ARG A 245 15.01 -8.64 6.56
N GLN A 246 15.18 -9.95 6.40
CA GLN A 246 14.58 -10.95 7.29
C GLN A 246 15.05 -10.79 8.73
N ARG A 247 16.37 -10.64 8.95
CA ARG A 247 16.93 -10.36 10.28
C ARG A 247 16.36 -9.08 10.87
N THR A 248 16.35 -7.99 10.09
CA THR A 248 15.81 -6.70 10.50
C THR A 248 14.33 -6.81 10.89
N PHE A 249 13.52 -7.49 10.07
CA PHE A 249 12.09 -7.66 10.32
C PHE A 249 11.81 -8.49 11.57
N ALA A 250 12.64 -9.52 11.84
CA ALA A 250 12.55 -10.29 13.08
C ALA A 250 12.83 -9.43 14.32
N LEU A 251 13.80 -8.50 14.24
CA LEU A 251 14.07 -7.54 15.33
C LEU A 251 12.92 -6.57 15.53
N VAL A 252 12.34 -6.04 14.45
CA VAL A 252 11.16 -5.18 14.49
C VAL A 252 10.00 -5.91 15.19
N ASP A 253 9.69 -7.14 14.76
CA ASP A 253 8.60 -7.95 15.33
C ASP A 253 8.80 -8.20 16.84
N ALA A 254 10.02 -8.57 17.23
CA ALA A 254 10.36 -8.79 18.64
C ALA A 254 10.25 -7.51 19.49
N ALA A 255 10.71 -6.36 18.97
CA ALA A 255 10.66 -5.08 19.66
C ALA A 255 9.22 -4.61 19.88
N PHE A 256 8.36 -4.72 18.87
CA PHE A 256 6.96 -4.28 18.95
C PHE A 256 6.07 -5.25 19.75
N THR A 257 6.42 -6.54 19.83
CA THR A 257 5.74 -7.50 20.73
C THR A 257 5.86 -7.07 22.20
N GLN A 258 6.97 -6.42 22.57
CA GLN A 258 7.24 -5.93 23.93
C GLN A 258 7.29 -4.39 23.99
N ARG A 259 6.35 -3.72 23.30
CA ARG A 259 6.35 -2.25 23.06
C ARG A 259 6.70 -1.35 24.25
N ARG A 260 6.32 -1.72 25.47
CA ARG A 260 6.57 -0.93 26.70
C ARG A 260 7.96 -1.12 27.30
N LYS A 261 8.71 -2.12 26.87
CA LYS A 261 10.06 -2.43 27.37
C LYS A 261 11.13 -1.69 26.56
N THR A 262 12.29 -1.50 27.18
CA THR A 262 13.50 -1.04 26.48
C THR A 262 13.95 -2.09 25.47
N LEU A 263 14.74 -1.69 24.47
CA LEU A 263 15.28 -2.58 23.43
C LEU A 263 16.07 -3.72 24.04
N ASN A 264 16.96 -3.44 25.01
CA ASN A 264 17.73 -4.48 25.68
C ASN A 264 16.82 -5.52 26.36
N ALA A 265 15.73 -5.09 27.00
CA ALA A 265 14.80 -6.01 27.63
C ALA A 265 13.93 -6.77 26.61
N ALA A 266 13.54 -6.12 25.51
CA ALA A 266 12.73 -6.72 24.45
C ALA A 266 13.51 -7.75 23.61
N LEU A 267 14.78 -7.46 23.32
CA LEU A 267 15.62 -8.21 22.40
C LEU A 267 16.65 -9.12 23.10
N LYS A 268 16.64 -9.20 24.43
CA LYS A 268 17.62 -9.95 25.26
C LYS A 268 17.96 -11.36 24.77
N LYS A 269 16.99 -12.06 24.17
CA LYS A 269 17.14 -13.46 23.73
C LYS A 269 17.72 -13.61 22.32
N ILE A 270 17.72 -12.56 21.53
CA ILE A 270 18.02 -12.60 20.10
C ILE A 270 19.13 -11.62 19.69
N MET A 271 19.62 -10.80 20.62
CA MET A 271 20.66 -9.80 20.34
C MET A 271 21.83 -9.91 21.32
N PRO A 272 23.08 -10.04 20.83
CA PRO A 272 24.26 -9.81 21.67
C PRO A 272 24.26 -8.36 22.18
N LYS A 273 24.77 -8.14 23.39
CA LYS A 273 24.72 -6.81 24.03
C LYS A 273 25.66 -5.82 23.32
N GLU A 274 26.74 -6.35 22.78
CA GLU A 274 27.80 -5.65 22.07
C GLU A 274 27.28 -5.02 20.77
N ALA A 275 26.23 -5.60 20.16
CA ALA A 275 25.63 -5.06 18.94
C ALA A 275 25.04 -3.65 19.14
N PHE A 276 24.55 -3.32 20.34
CA PHE A 276 24.06 -1.98 20.63
C PHE A 276 25.17 -0.92 20.56
N ALA A 277 26.35 -1.25 21.07
CA ALA A 277 27.51 -0.36 21.01
C ALA A 277 28.02 -0.23 19.56
N LEU A 278 28.13 -1.36 18.85
CA LEU A 278 28.59 -1.38 17.46
C LEU A 278 27.64 -0.62 16.51
N ALA A 279 26.33 -0.71 16.74
CA ALA A 279 25.32 0.02 15.97
C ALA A 279 25.11 1.48 16.45
N ASN A 280 25.82 1.94 17.48
CA ASN A 280 25.62 3.25 18.13
C ASN A 280 24.14 3.50 18.54
N ILE A 281 23.56 2.53 19.26
CA ILE A 281 22.17 2.57 19.74
C ILE A 281 22.13 2.47 21.25
N ASP A 282 21.47 3.44 21.90
CA ASP A 282 21.19 3.38 23.33
C ASP A 282 20.21 2.21 23.64
N PRO A 283 20.65 1.20 24.41
CA PRO A 283 19.85 0.02 24.74
C PRO A 283 18.61 0.32 25.61
N THR A 284 18.53 1.52 26.20
CA THR A 284 17.42 1.97 27.04
C THR A 284 16.26 2.56 26.23
N LEU A 285 16.48 2.86 24.95
CA LEU A 285 15.42 3.29 24.03
C LEU A 285 14.34 2.22 23.90
N ARG A 286 13.13 2.62 23.48
CA ARG A 286 12.04 1.70 23.14
C ARG A 286 11.99 1.48 21.64
N GLY A 287 11.56 0.28 21.21
CA GLY A 287 11.45 -0.06 19.79
C GLY A 287 10.62 0.93 18.97
N GLU A 288 9.57 1.51 19.57
CA GLU A 288 8.72 2.51 18.89
C GLU A 288 9.44 3.82 18.55
N THR A 289 10.64 4.07 19.07
CA THR A 289 11.43 5.27 18.79
C THR A 289 12.47 5.07 17.68
N LEU A 290 12.66 3.83 17.21
CA LEU A 290 13.68 3.52 16.21
C LEU A 290 13.12 3.62 14.79
N THR A 291 13.93 4.20 13.90
CA THR A 291 13.74 4.09 12.45
C THR A 291 14.11 2.69 11.98
N ILE A 292 13.64 2.33 10.79
CA ILE A 292 14.00 1.06 10.16
C ILE A 292 15.51 0.93 9.91
N ASP A 293 16.20 2.01 9.56
CA ASP A 293 17.64 2.00 9.32
C ASP A 293 18.44 1.70 10.59
N ARG A 294 17.95 2.17 11.75
CA ARG A 294 18.54 1.82 13.05
C ARG A 294 18.29 0.35 13.41
N PHE A 295 17.13 -0.20 13.05
CA PHE A 295 16.93 -1.65 13.17
C PHE A 295 17.87 -2.44 12.24
N ALA A 296 18.08 -1.95 11.01
CA ALA A 296 19.00 -2.57 10.05
C ALA A 296 20.45 -2.55 10.54
N ALA A 297 20.93 -1.41 11.02
CA ALA A 297 22.25 -1.27 11.62
C ALA A 297 22.43 -2.21 12.84
N LEU A 298 21.38 -2.38 13.66
CA LEU A 298 21.42 -3.32 14.78
C LEU A 298 21.50 -4.78 14.31
N ALA A 299 20.75 -5.15 13.27
CA ALA A 299 20.78 -6.49 12.69
C ALA A 299 22.13 -6.81 12.03
N ASP A 300 22.72 -5.83 11.34
CA ASP A 300 24.05 -5.94 10.75
C ASP A 300 25.13 -6.13 11.83
N ALA A 301 25.10 -5.30 12.88
CA ALA A 301 26.02 -5.41 14.00
C ALA A 301 25.96 -6.79 14.68
N ALA A 302 24.77 -7.37 14.86
CA ALA A 302 24.63 -8.75 15.35
C ALA A 302 25.27 -9.78 14.42
N ALA A 303 25.01 -9.68 13.11
CA ALA A 303 25.54 -10.62 12.12
C ALA A 303 27.07 -10.60 12.08
N ARG A 304 27.69 -9.42 12.17
CA ARG A 304 29.16 -9.25 12.24
C ARG A 304 29.78 -9.91 13.48
N ILE A 305 29.14 -9.75 14.63
CA ILE A 305 29.56 -10.40 15.88
C ILE A 305 29.49 -11.92 15.76
N GLU A 306 28.41 -12.45 15.18
CA GLU A 306 28.25 -13.90 14.96
C GLU A 306 29.29 -14.45 13.98
N ALA A 307 29.70 -13.65 12.99
CA ALA A 307 30.76 -13.99 12.04
C ALA A 307 32.18 -13.86 12.62
N GLY A 308 32.34 -13.30 13.83
CA GLY A 308 33.64 -13.04 14.45
C GLY A 308 34.37 -11.81 13.89
N ASP A 309 33.70 -10.99 13.08
CA ASP A 309 34.26 -9.79 12.46
C ASP A 309 33.98 -8.56 13.34
N THR A 310 34.81 -8.38 14.36
CA THR A 310 34.68 -7.29 15.34
C THR A 310 35.59 -6.08 15.06
N ASP A 311 36.43 -6.14 14.02
CA ASP A 311 37.34 -5.04 13.68
C ASP A 311 36.67 -4.05 12.72
N GLY A 312 36.40 -2.85 13.24
CA GLY A 312 35.93 -1.68 12.51
C GLY A 312 36.89 -0.51 12.65
N THR A 313 38.20 -0.75 12.55
CA THR A 313 39.20 0.30 12.45
C THR A 313 40.00 0.14 11.17
N ASP A 314 39.61 0.87 10.13
CA ASP A 314 40.51 1.21 9.03
C ASP A 314 41.67 2.02 9.62
N SER A 315 42.79 1.34 9.82
CA SER A 315 44.07 1.99 10.09
C SER A 315 44.57 2.60 8.78
N VAL A 316 44.34 3.90 8.63
CA VAL A 316 45.17 4.74 7.75
C VAL A 316 46.56 4.82 8.37
N ASN A 317 47.38 3.78 8.14
CA ASN A 317 48.81 3.89 8.32
C ASN A 317 49.39 4.46 7.03
N GLY A 318 49.39 5.79 6.97
CA GLY A 318 50.26 6.54 6.08
C GLY A 318 51.71 6.12 6.35
N THR A 319 52.36 5.64 5.30
CA THR A 319 53.79 5.37 5.25
C THR A 319 54.57 6.66 5.47
N ASP A 320 55.03 6.89 6.70
CA ASP A 320 56.09 7.86 6.97
C ASP A 320 57.44 7.15 6.83
N THR A 321 58.05 7.29 5.66
CA THR A 321 59.42 6.84 5.39
C THR A 321 60.36 8.02 5.65
N THR A 322 60.78 8.17 6.89
CA THR A 322 61.97 8.97 7.23
C THR A 322 63.21 8.23 6.76
N GLY A 323 63.71 8.61 5.58
CA GLY A 323 65.07 8.29 5.16
C GLY A 323 66.05 9.28 5.78
N LYS A 324 67.00 8.77 6.59
CA LYS A 324 68.24 9.47 6.90
C LYS A 324 69.42 8.49 7.02
N GLU A 325 70.38 8.70 6.10
CA GLU A 325 71.84 8.59 6.24
C GLU A 325 72.49 7.20 6.38
N ALA A 326 73.10 6.72 5.28
CA ALA A 326 74.56 6.61 5.11
C ALA A 326 74.92 6.50 3.62
#